data_AF-A0A1L3ZV27-F1
#
_entry.id   AF-A0A1L3ZV27-F1
#
_cell.length_a   1.000
_cell.length_b   1.000
_cell.length_c   1.000
_cell.angle_alpha   90.00
_cell.angle_beta   90.00
_cell.angle_gamma   90.00
#
_symmetry.space_group_name_H-M   'P 1'
#
loop_
_entity.id
_entity.type
_entity.pdbx_description
1 polymer ?
#
loop_
_entity_poly.entity_id
_entity_poly.type
_entity_poly.pdbx_seq_one_letter_code
_entity_poly.pdbx_strand_id
1 'polypeptide(L)' 'MSVAKVPIVAKCTADRPERPQRLSDVFSDAEWQSLAPRAKTSQVAAQGLRWQNYGEQMDAATAGCP' A
#
# COMPACT_ATOMS: atom_id res chain seq x y z
N MET A 1 4.54 32.21 -36.47
CA MET A 1 3.61 31.58 -35.51
C MET A 1 4.46 31.02 -34.37
N SER A 2 4.35 31.60 -33.18
CA SER A 2 5.10 31.13 -32.00
C SER A 2 4.21 30.20 -31.19
N VAL A 3 4.55 28.92 -31.14
CA VAL A 3 3.84 27.92 -30.33
C VAL A 3 4.31 28.09 -28.88
N ALA A 4 3.44 28.61 -28.03
CA ALA A 4 3.69 28.67 -26.60
C ALA A 4 3.63 27.25 -26.02
N LYS A 5 4.76 26.73 -25.53
CA LYS A 5 4.80 25.47 -24.77
C LYS A 5 4.35 25.77 -23.34
N VAL A 6 3.09 25.46 -23.04
CA VAL A 6 2.59 25.47 -21.67
C VAL A 6 3.03 24.15 -21.00
N PRO A 7 3.78 24.19 -19.89
CA PRO A 7 4.10 22.97 -19.17
C PRO A 7 2.81 22.39 -18.57
N ILE A 8 2.37 21.25 -19.11
CA ILE A 8 1.32 20.46 -18.49
C ILE A 8 1.98 19.79 -17.29
N VAL A 9 1.72 20.31 -16.09
CA VAL A 9 2.01 19.57 -14.86
C VAL A 9 1.00 18.43 -14.82
N ALA A 10 1.40 17.25 -15.31
CA ALA A 10 0.66 16.03 -15.09
C ALA A 10 0.64 15.81 -13.58
N LYS A 11 -0.47 16.17 -12.93
CA LYS A 11 -0.63 15.83 -11.53
C LYS A 11 -0.64 14.31 -11.46
N CYS A 12 0.29 13.73 -10.73
CA CYS A 12 0.24 12.35 -10.27
C CYS A 12 -1.03 12.16 -9.42
N THR A 13 -2.20 12.06 -10.06
CA THR A 13 -3.51 11.99 -9.40
C THR A 13 -4.02 10.56 -9.31
N ALA A 14 -3.18 9.54 -9.52
CA ALA A 14 -3.54 8.24 -9.00
C ALA A 14 -3.51 8.37 -7.48
N ASP A 15 -4.70 8.36 -6.86
CA ASP A 15 -4.84 8.44 -5.42
C ASP A 15 -3.89 7.44 -4.78
N ARG A 16 -3.03 7.94 -3.90
CA ARG A 16 -2.06 7.09 -3.21
C ARG A 16 -2.85 5.98 -2.51
N PRO A 17 -2.57 4.69 -2.81
CA PRO A 17 -3.29 3.61 -2.17
C PRO A 17 -3.15 3.69 -0.65
N GLU A 18 -4.17 3.25 0.07
CA GLU A 18 -4.12 3.22 1.53
C GLU A 18 -3.07 2.21 2.00
N ARG A 19 -2.29 2.62 2.99
CA ARG A 19 -1.26 1.74 3.56
C ARG A 19 -1.93 0.59 4.34
N PRO A 20 -1.52 -0.67 4.13
CA PRO A 20 -1.98 -1.77 4.95
C PRO A 20 -1.69 -1.55 6.44
N GLN A 21 -2.67 -1.85 7.31
CA GLN A 21 -2.49 -1.81 8.76
C GLN A 21 -1.44 -2.82 9.22
N ARG A 22 -0.68 -2.47 10.26
CA ARG A 22 0.28 -3.40 10.85
C ARG A 22 -0.47 -4.36 11.77
N LEU A 23 0.02 -5.59 11.92
CA LEU A 23 -0.57 -6.54 12.87
C LEU A 23 -0.58 -5.99 14.31
N SER A 24 0.41 -5.17 14.68
CA SER A 24 0.46 -4.47 15.98
C SER A 24 -0.66 -3.44 16.17
N ASP A 25 -1.21 -2.92 15.08
CA ASP A 25 -2.30 -1.93 15.11
C ASP A 25 -3.67 -2.64 15.19
N VAL A 26 -3.72 -3.90 14.75
CA VAL A 26 -4.94 -4.72 14.67
C VAL A 26 -5.11 -5.59 15.91
N PHE A 27 -4.00 -6.07 16.49
CA PHE A 27 -4.00 -6.94 17.66
C PHE A 27 -3.23 -6.27 18.80
N SER A 28 -3.85 -6.20 19.98
CA SER A 28 -3.09 -5.97 21.20
C SER A 28 -2.14 -7.15 21.48
N ASP A 29 -1.12 -6.93 22.31
CA ASP A 29 -0.19 -8.01 22.68
C ASP A 29 -0.90 -9.20 23.32
N ALA A 30 -1.90 -8.95 24.17
CA ALA A 30 -2.67 -10.02 24.83
C ALA A 30 -3.46 -10.84 23.81
N GLU A 31 -4.14 -10.17 22.87
CA GLU A 31 -4.88 -10.84 21.79
C GLU A 31 -3.93 -11.63 20.90
N TRP A 32 -2.82 -11.03 20.49
CA TRP A 32 -1.83 -11.71 19.68
C TRP A 32 -1.30 -12.97 20.39
N GLN A 33 -0.97 -12.89 21.68
CA GLN A 33 -0.51 -14.06 22.42
C GLN A 33 -1.57 -15.15 22.59
N SER A 34 -2.85 -14.77 22.66
CA SER A 34 -3.96 -15.73 22.74
C SER A 34 -4.20 -16.53 21.46
N LEU A 35 -3.70 -16.05 20.30
CA LEU A 35 -3.89 -16.74 19.03
C LEU A 35 -3.07 -18.04 18.96
N ALA A 36 -3.73 -19.09 18.46
CA ALA A 36 -3.05 -20.34 18.12
C ALA A 36 -1.96 -20.12 17.08
N PRO A 37 -0.85 -20.90 17.08
CA PRO A 37 0.25 -20.73 16.14
C PRO A 37 -0.17 -20.71 14.67
N ARG A 38 -1.14 -21.54 14.28
CA ARG A 38 -1.67 -21.59 12.90
C ARG A 38 -2.44 -20.33 12.51
N ALA A 39 -3.12 -19.70 13.47
CA ALA A 39 -3.79 -18.43 13.24
C ALA A 39 -2.77 -17.30 13.05
N LYS A 40 -1.71 -17.27 13.89
CA LYS A 40 -0.60 -16.32 13.76
C LYS A 40 0.07 -16.40 12.39
N THR A 41 0.41 -17.61 11.92
CA THR A 41 1.04 -17.78 10.60
C THR A 41 0.13 -17.33 9.46
N SER A 42 -1.18 -17.60 9.54
CA SER A 42 -2.14 -17.10 8.54
C SER A 42 -2.20 -15.57 8.51
N GLN A 43 -2.19 -14.90 9.68
CA GLN A 43 -2.21 -13.44 9.75
C GLN A 43 -0.93 -12.81 9.20
N VAL A 44 0.24 -13.38 9.51
CA VAL A 44 1.54 -12.95 8.96
C VAL A 44 1.57 -13.13 7.43
N ALA A 45 1.13 -14.28 6.93
CA ALA A 45 1.08 -14.53 5.49
C ALA A 45 0.13 -13.55 4.78
N ALA A 46 -1.05 -13.33 5.33
CA ALA A 46 -2.00 -12.35 4.80
C ALA A 46 -1.43 -10.92 4.84
N GLN A 47 -0.71 -10.55 5.89
CA GLN A 47 -0.02 -9.26 5.95
C GLN A 47 1.03 -9.13 4.86
N GLY A 48 1.85 -10.16 4.63
CA GLY A 48 2.84 -10.17 3.55
C GLY A 48 2.22 -9.91 2.18
N LEU A 49 1.11 -10.59 1.86
CA LEU A 49 0.38 -10.39 0.59
C LEU A 49 -0.19 -8.96 0.47
N ARG A 50 -0.76 -8.41 1.55
CA ARG A 50 -1.27 -7.02 1.54
C ARG A 50 -0.16 -6.01 1.24
N TRP A 51 1.05 -6.22 1.76
CA TRP A 51 2.19 -5.34 1.48
C TRP A 51 2.72 -5.47 0.06
N GLN A 52 2.77 -6.68 -0.49
CA GLN A 52 3.13 -6.90 -1.88
C GLN A 52 2.14 -6.18 -2.81
N ASN A 53 0.84 -6.39 -2.61
CA ASN A 53 -0.20 -5.73 -3.40
C ASN A 53 -0.16 -4.20 -3.25
N TYR A 54 0.17 -3.67 -2.07
CA TYR A 54 0.35 -2.24 -1.86
C TYR A 54 1.55 -1.69 -2.66
N GLY A 55 2.66 -2.44 -2.73
CA GLY A 55 3.81 -2.09 -3.57
C GLY A 55 3.42 -1.98 -5.05
N GLU A 56 2.73 -2.99 -5.57
CA GLU A 56 2.25 -2.99 -6.96
C GLU A 56 1.28 -1.82 -7.25
N GLN A 57 0.39 -1.51 -6.32
CA GLN A 57 -0.53 -0.38 -6.44
C GLN A 57 0.20 0.97 -6.38
N MET A 58 1.23 1.10 -5.54
CA MET A 58 2.09 2.29 -5.48
C MET A 58 2.86 2.47 -6.79
N ASP A 59 3.42 1.38 -7.33
CA ASP A 59 4.13 1.40 -8.60
C ASP A 59 3.18 1.79 -9.73
N ALA A 60 1.97 1.21 -9.79
CA ALA A 60 0.96 1.60 -10.77
C ALA A 60 0.52 3.07 -10.63
N ALA A 61 0.36 3.57 -9.40
CA ALA A 61 -0.02 4.95 -9.13
C ALA A 61 1.09 5.95 -9.53
N THR A 62 2.35 5.53 -9.50
CA THR A 62 3.51 6.38 -9.84
C THR A 62 3.99 6.21 -11.28
N ALA A 63 3.69 5.08 -11.94
CA ALA A 63 4.11 4.78 -13.31
C ALA A 63 3.48 5.70 -14.38
N GLY A 64 2.36 6.38 -14.07
CA GLY A 64 1.73 7.38 -14.93
C GLY A 64 2.25 8.81 -14.76
N CYS A 65 3.24 9.02 -13.89
CA CYS A 65 3.87 10.32 -13.65
C CYS A 65 5.04 10.55 -14.61
N PRO A 66 4.95 11.48 -15.57
CA PRO A 66 6.09 11.87 -16.40
C PRO A 66 7.19 12.59 -15.62
#